data_AF-G9KQX7-F1
#
_entry.id   AF-G9KQX7-F1
#
_cell.length_a   1.000
_cell.length_b   1.000
_cell.length_c   1.000
_cell.angle_alpha   90.00
_cell.angle_beta   90.00
_cell.angle_gamma   90.00
#
_symmetry.space_group_name_H-M   'P 1'
#
loop_
_entity.id
_entity.type
_entity.pdbx_description
1 polymer ?
#
loop_
_entity_poly.entity_id
_entity_poly.type
_entity_poly.pdbx_seq_one_letter_code
_entity_poly.pdbx_strand_id
1 'polypeptide(L)' 'EITPELLPKPPRLLLLVNPFGGRGLAWQWCKNHVLPMISEAGLSFNLIRTERQNHARELVQGLSLSEWDGIVTVSGDG' A
#
# COMPACT_ATOMS: atom_id res chain seq x y z
N GLU A 1 13.57 -7.24 31.90
CA GLU A 1 13.88 -7.73 30.54
C GLU A 1 12.82 -7.22 29.59
N ILE A 2 13.19 -6.79 28.38
CA ILE A 2 12.23 -6.34 27.36
C ILE A 2 11.89 -7.57 26.50
N THR A 3 10.67 -8.08 26.61
CA THR A 3 10.16 -9.15 25.75
C THR A 3 9.71 -8.58 24.39
N PRO A 4 9.82 -9.34 23.28
CA PRO A 4 9.40 -8.88 21.95
C PRO A 4 7.92 -8.46 21.87
N GLU A 5 7.10 -8.98 22.78
CA GLU A 5 5.66 -8.69 22.91
C GLU A 5 5.37 -7.26 23.39
N LEU A 6 6.38 -6.58 23.95
CA LEU A 6 6.31 -5.17 24.34
C LEU A 6 6.64 -4.21 23.19
N LEU A 7 7.14 -4.73 22.05
CA LEU A 7 7.41 -3.92 20.88
C LEU A 7 6.13 -3.76 20.06
N PRO A 8 5.83 -2.54 19.56
CA PRO A 8 4.69 -2.34 18.68
C PRO A 8 4.84 -3.23 17.43
N LYS A 9 3.73 -3.88 17.03
CA LYS A 9 3.70 -4.66 15.80
C LYS A 9 4.14 -3.79 14.60
N PRO A 10 4.91 -4.33 13.64
CA PRO A 10 5.19 -3.62 12.41
C PRO A 10 3.87 -3.24 11.71
N PRO A 11 3.67 -1.98 11.31
CA PRO A 11 2.47 -1.56 10.61
C PRO A 11 2.27 -2.37 9.33
N ARG A 12 1.03 -2.75 9.08
CA ARG A 12 0.61 -3.41 7.83
C ARG A 12 -0.07 -2.39 6.92
N LEU A 13 0.56 -2.10 5.80
CA LEU A 13 0.07 -1.15 4.79
C LEU A 13 -0.57 -1.87 3.61
N LEU A 14 -1.63 -1.29 3.06
CA LEU A 14 -2.19 -1.68 1.77
C LEU A 14 -1.87 -0.61 0.73
N LEU A 15 -1.14 -0.98 -0.32
CA LEU A 15 -0.80 -0.10 -1.43
C LEU A 15 -1.72 -0.39 -2.62
N LEU A 16 -2.47 0.61 -3.04
CA LEU A 16 -3.30 0.56 -4.24
C LEU A 16 -2.62 1.41 -5.32
N VAL A 17 -2.21 0.77 -6.42
CA VAL A 17 -1.46 1.44 -7.50
C VAL A 17 -2.24 1.41 -8.79
N ASN A 18 -2.51 2.60 -9.34
CA ASN A 18 -3.02 2.73 -10.69
C ASN A 18 -1.83 2.80 -11.66
N PRO A 19 -1.57 1.75 -12.46
CA PRO A 19 -0.41 1.72 -13.37
C PRO A 19 -0.49 2.81 -14.44
N PHE A 20 -1.70 3.28 -14.77
CA PHE A 20 -1.94 4.33 -15.76
C PHE A 20 -1.89 5.75 -15.16
N GLY A 21 -1.64 5.89 -13.85
CA GLY A 21 -1.54 7.19 -13.20
C GLY A 21 -0.39 8.05 -13.74
N GLY A 22 -0.60 9.37 -13.79
CA GLY A 22 0.37 10.34 -14.30
C GLY A 22 0.68 10.11 -15.79
N ARG A 23 1.94 9.82 -16.12
CA ARG A 23 2.40 9.50 -17.49
C ARG A 23 2.44 7.99 -17.79
N GLY A 24 1.68 7.19 -17.04
CA GLY A 24 1.74 5.72 -17.13
C GLY A 24 2.98 5.09 -16.47
N LEU A 25 3.68 5.85 -15.62
CA LEU A 25 4.92 5.43 -14.95
C LEU A 25 4.71 5.09 -13.48
N ALA A 26 3.50 5.27 -12.94
CA ALA A 26 3.20 5.08 -11.52
C ALA A 26 3.59 3.69 -11.00
N TRP A 27 3.40 2.64 -11.81
CA TRP A 27 3.85 1.29 -11.45
C TRP A 27 5.37 1.19 -11.30
N GLN A 28 6.12 1.71 -12.28
CA GLN A 28 7.59 1.69 -12.23
C GLN A 28 8.11 2.52 -11.06
N TRP A 29 7.53 3.70 -10.84
CA TRP A 29 7.91 4.58 -9.74
C TRP A 29 7.60 3.96 -8.38
N CYS A 30 6.45 3.31 -8.26
CA CYS A 30 6.11 2.56 -7.05
C CYS A 30 7.17 1.49 -6.77
N LYS A 31 7.48 0.62 -7.75
CA LYS A 31 8.46 -0.46 -7.57
C LYS A 31 9.87 0.03 -7.30
N ASN A 32 10.31 1.11 -7.94
CA ASN A 32 11.71 1.55 -7.88
C ASN A 32 11.99 2.51 -6.73
N HIS A 33 10.98 3.20 -6.20
CA HIS A 33 11.17 4.21 -5.15
C HIS A 33 10.33 3.93 -3.91
N VAL A 34 9.02 3.68 -4.08
CA VAL A 34 8.10 3.53 -2.94
C VAL A 34 8.33 2.22 -2.19
N LEU A 35 8.39 1.08 -2.89
CA LEU A 35 8.57 -0.22 -2.23
C LEU A 35 9.91 -0.34 -1.49
N PRO A 36 11.05 0.12 -2.05
CA PRO A 36 12.30 0.16 -1.30
C PRO A 36 12.20 1.01 -0.04
N MET A 37 11.62 2.22 -0.09
CA MET A 37 11.47 3.06 1.10
C MET A 37 10.64 2.39 2.20
N ILE A 38 9.54 1.72 1.83
CA ILE A 38 8.69 1.01 2.79
C ILE A 38 9.42 -0.20 3.40
N SER A 39 10.16 -0.95 2.57
CA SER A 39 10.95 -2.09 3.02
C SER A 39 12.07 -1.68 3.97
N GLU A 40 12.81 -0.62 3.66
CA GLU A 40 13.88 -0.07 4.51
C GLU A 40 13.32 0.49 5.83
N ALA A 41 12.08 1.00 5.82
CA ALA A 41 11.38 1.42 7.04
C ALA A 41 10.89 0.24 7.91
N GLY A 42 11.12 -1.01 7.50
CA GLY A 42 10.67 -2.21 8.23
C GLY A 42 9.16 -2.40 8.24
N LEU A 43 8.45 -1.78 7.30
CA LEU A 43 6.99 -1.82 7.22
C LEU A 43 6.55 -3.01 6.37
N SER A 44 5.51 -3.71 6.84
CA SER A 44 4.88 -4.78 6.06
C SER A 44 3.88 -4.16 5.11
N PHE A 45 3.82 -4.65 3.86
CA PHE A 45 2.89 -4.11 2.89
C PHE A 45 2.32 -5.17 1.94
N ASN A 46 1.09 -4.95 1.51
CA ASN A 46 0.49 -5.65 0.37
C ASN A 46 0.29 -4.68 -0.79
N LEU A 47 0.73 -5.08 -1.98
CA LEU A 47 0.64 -4.26 -3.18
C LEU A 47 -0.45 -4.81 -4.10
N ILE A 48 -1.44 -3.99 -4.43
CA ILE A 48 -2.50 -4.31 -5.40
C ILE A 48 -2.44 -3.32 -6.55
N ARG A 49 -2.36 -3.85 -7.76
CA ARG A 49 -2.51 -3.09 -8.99
C ARG A 49 -4.00 -2.96 -9.33
N THR A 50 -4.50 -1.74 -9.47
CA THR A 50 -5.85 -1.51 -9.94
C THR A 50 -5.91 -1.67 -11.46
N GLU A 51 -7.03 -2.18 -11.96
CA GLU A 51 -7.16 -2.59 -13.37
C GLU A 51 -8.18 -1.76 -14.15
N ARG A 52 -9.14 -1.14 -13.44
CA ARG A 52 -10.23 -0.36 -14.03
C ARG A 52 -10.71 0.73 -13.07
N GLN A 53 -11.51 1.66 -13.59
CA GLN A 53 -12.22 2.64 -12.78
C GLN A 53 -13.08 1.95 -11.71
N ASN A 54 -13.17 2.56 -10.53
CA ASN A 54 -13.86 2.03 -9.34
C ASN A 54 -13.28 0.75 -8.73
N HIS A 55 -12.24 0.12 -9.30
CA HIS A 55 -11.66 -1.10 -8.72
C HIS A 55 -11.11 -0.85 -7.30
N ALA A 56 -10.41 0.25 -7.06
CA ALA A 56 -9.95 0.62 -5.71
C ALA A 56 -11.10 0.74 -4.70
N ARG A 57 -12.21 1.36 -5.11
CA ARG A 57 -13.42 1.51 -4.28
C ARG A 57 -14.00 0.15 -3.91
N GLU A 58 -14.16 -0.74 -4.89
CA GLU A 58 -14.73 -2.07 -4.66
C GLU A 58 -13.82 -2.93 -3.78
N LEU A 59 -12.50 -2.85 -3.96
CA LEU A 59 -11.53 -3.50 -3.07
C LEU A 59 -11.70 -3.03 -1.64
N VAL A 60 -11.68 -1.72 -1.39
CA VAL A 60 -11.81 -1.17 -0.04
C VAL A 60 -13.17 -1.49 0.59
N GLN A 61 -14.24 -1.56 -0.19
CA GLN A 61 -15.56 -1.97 0.28
C GLN A 61 -15.62 -3.44 0.74
N GLY A 62 -14.82 -4.33 0.14
CA GLY A 62 -14.76 -5.75 0.49
C GLY A 62 -13.68 -6.11 1.51
N LEU A 63 -12.84 -5.16 1.92
CA LEU A 63 -11.71 -5.40 2.83
C LEU A 63 -12.10 -5.20 4.30
N SER A 64 -11.54 -6.03 5.18
CA SER A 64 -11.61 -5.78 6.62
C SER A 64 -10.56 -4.73 7.00
N LEU A 65 -11.00 -3.48 7.20
CA LEU A 65 -10.11 -2.36 7.51
C LEU A 65 -9.29 -2.55 8.79
N SER A 66 -9.76 -3.38 9.73
CA SER A 66 -9.04 -3.71 10.97
C SER A 66 -7.74 -4.48 10.74
N GLU A 67 -7.54 -5.07 9.56
CA GLU A 67 -6.31 -5.78 9.20
C GLU A 67 -5.16 -4.84 8.81
N TRP A 68 -5.47 -3.58 8.53
CA TRP A 68 -4.55 -2.59 7.96
C TRP A 68 -4.37 -1.41 8.90
N ASP A 69 -3.11 -1.03 9.10
CA ASP A 69 -2.76 0.17 9.86
C ASP A 69 -2.76 1.42 8.96
N GLY A 70 -2.78 1.24 7.63
CA GLY A 70 -2.93 2.33 6.67
C GLY A 70 -3.16 1.85 5.23
N ILE A 71 -3.87 2.67 4.46
CA ILE A 71 -4.07 2.48 3.01
C ILE A 71 -3.38 3.62 2.27
N VAL A 72 -2.51 3.27 1.33
CA VAL A 72 -1.73 4.21 0.52
C VAL A 72 -2.16 4.08 -0.93
N THR A 73 -2.57 5.19 -1.55
CA THR A 73 -2.91 5.24 -2.97
C THR A 73 -1.75 5.86 -3.76
N VAL A 74 -1.27 5.15 -4.78
CA VAL A 74 -0.29 5.66 -5.74
C VAL A 74 -1.02 5.87 -7.06
N SER A 75 -1.61 7.05 -7.19
CA SER A 75 -2.47 7.46 -8.30
C SER A 75 -2.51 9.00 -8.41
N GLY A 76 -3.42 9.52 -9.22
CA GLY A 76 -3.89 10.92 -9.15
C GLY A 76 -4.95 11.11 -8.05
N ASP A 77 -5.76 12.14 -8.21
CA ASP A 77 -6.83 12.59 -7.29
C ASP A 77 -8.13 11.76 -7.37
N GLY A 78 -8.30 10.96 -8.43
CA GLY A 78 -9.51 10.17 -8.69
C GLY A 78 -9.64 8.85 -7.94
#